data_AF-A0A1E4HX32-F1
#
_entry.id   AF-A0A1E4HX32-F1
#
_cell.length_a   1.000
_cell.length_b   1.000
_cell.length_c   1.000
_cell.angle_alpha   90.00
_cell.angle_beta   90.00
_cell.angle_gamma   90.00
#
_symmetry.space_group_name_H-M   'P 1'
#
loop_
_entity.id
_entity.type
_entity.pdbx_description
1 polymer ?
#
loop_
_entity_poly.entity_id
_entity_poly.type
_entity_poly.pdbx_seq_one_letter_code
_entity_poly.pdbx_strand_id
1 'polypeptide(L)'
;MNRLDSVIGPENWWDEYTQLQNGILCKLTVRLPDGEEICKSDAGGHAGMSDEGDDEKSGFSDAFKRAAVKFGIGRHLYGEGIPRFTFPAPNRPDLSTKSNGNGHGNGNGNGTAKVKGAAESNGSARASRGRPARAEREAVGAGSNGSAQKAVAEPATANPSAAPLAFGDGPRSSREFYDYVKALDPEGANGTRDFLVKWGKEQGYPGLVKEWSDDQARAGYERIKAHLEASAAE
;
A
#
# COMPACT_ATOMS: atom_id res chain seq x y z
N MET A 1 -8.44 -9.30 9.07
CA MET A 1 -9.32 -10.24 9.78
C MET A 1 -8.55 -11.00 10.85
N ASN A 2 -7.59 -11.88 10.53
CA ASN A 2 -6.80 -12.66 11.51
C ASN A 2 -6.33 -11.91 12.78
N ARG A 3 -5.97 -10.61 12.65
CA ARG A 3 -5.57 -9.81 13.81
C ARG A 3 -6.71 -9.60 14.81
N LEU A 4 -7.93 -9.35 14.35
CA LEU A 4 -9.12 -9.26 15.21
C LEU A 4 -9.37 -10.61 15.89
N ASP A 5 -9.43 -11.68 15.10
CA ASP A 5 -9.66 -13.04 15.60
C ASP A 5 -8.65 -13.43 16.68
N SER A 6 -7.36 -13.10 16.48
CA SER A 6 -6.30 -13.43 17.43
C SER A 6 -6.35 -12.65 18.75
N VAL A 7 -6.99 -11.48 18.78
CA VAL A 7 -6.97 -10.57 19.94
C VAL A 7 -8.27 -10.67 20.74
N ILE A 8 -9.40 -10.72 20.03
CA ILE A 8 -10.74 -10.69 20.63
C ILE A 8 -11.58 -11.93 20.29
N GLY A 9 -11.14 -12.81 19.39
CA GLY A 9 -11.94 -13.96 18.93
C GLY A 9 -12.91 -13.60 17.80
N PRO A 10 -13.15 -14.51 16.83
CA PRO A 10 -14.01 -14.25 15.68
C PRO A 10 -15.49 -13.97 16.05
N GLU A 11 -15.93 -14.38 17.24
CA GLU A 11 -17.29 -14.20 17.74
C GLU A 11 -17.54 -12.84 18.40
N ASN A 12 -16.49 -12.03 18.62
CA ASN A 12 -16.55 -10.75 19.34
C ASN A 12 -16.34 -9.53 18.45
N TRP A 13 -16.43 -9.69 17.13
CA TRP A 13 -16.49 -8.57 16.20
C TRP A 13 -17.38 -8.89 15.01
N TRP A 14 -17.95 -7.84 14.42
CA TRP A 14 -18.71 -7.92 13.18
C TRP A 14 -18.71 -6.56 12.49
N ASP A 15 -19.02 -6.58 11.21
CA ASP A 15 -19.05 -5.45 10.33
C ASP A 15 -20.40 -5.33 9.61
N GLU A 16 -20.83 -4.09 9.44
CA GLU A 16 -22.02 -3.73 8.66
C GLU A 16 -21.58 -2.73 7.58
N TYR A 17 -22.13 -2.89 6.37
CA TYR A 17 -21.77 -2.04 5.24
C TYR A 17 -22.96 -1.23 4.76
N THR A 18 -22.68 0.00 4.33
CA THR A 18 -23.65 0.87 3.67
C THR A 18 -23.01 1.44 2.42
N GLN A 19 -23.61 1.17 1.27
CA GLN A 19 -23.18 1.80 0.01
C GLN A 19 -23.46 3.31 0.09
N LEU A 20 -22.45 4.12 -0.22
CA LEU A 20 -22.54 5.56 -0.39
C LEU A 20 -22.43 5.89 -1.88
N GLN A 21 -22.77 7.13 -2.25
CA GLN A 21 -22.69 7.57 -3.65
C GLN A 21 -21.30 7.37 -4.28
N ASN A 22 -20.23 7.56 -3.49
CA ASN A 22 -18.84 7.50 -3.97
C ASN A 22 -17.95 6.60 -3.12
N GLY A 23 -18.49 5.51 -2.57
CA GLY A 23 -17.70 4.57 -1.76
C GLY A 23 -18.55 3.69 -0.87
N ILE A 24 -17.90 2.96 0.03
CA ILE A 24 -18.54 2.05 0.96
C ILE A 24 -18.24 2.52 2.38
N LEU A 25 -19.29 2.71 3.21
CA LEU A 25 -19.11 2.90 4.64
C LEU A 25 -19.06 1.53 5.33
N CYS A 26 -18.00 1.27 6.07
CA CYS A 26 -17.92 0.14 6.99
C CYS A 26 -18.16 0.62 8.42
N LYS A 27 -19.08 -0.01 9.12
CA LYS A 27 -19.27 0.11 10.57
C LYS A 27 -18.72 -1.16 11.22
N LEU A 28 -17.61 -1.05 11.94
CA LEU A 28 -16.97 -2.16 12.63
C LEU A 28 -17.30 -2.08 14.12
N THR A 29 -17.91 -3.14 14.65
CA THR A 29 -18.25 -3.28 16.06
C THR A 29 -17.36 -4.33 16.71
N VAL A 30 -16.87 -4.01 17.90
CA VAL A 30 -16.06 -4.89 18.76
C VAL A 30 -16.75 -5.03 20.11
N ARG A 31 -16.98 -6.26 20.54
CA ARG A 31 -17.48 -6.58 21.88
C ARG A 31 -16.31 -6.83 22.82
N LEU A 32 -16.29 -6.11 23.93
CA LEU A 32 -15.28 -6.21 24.98
C LEU A 32 -15.58 -7.36 25.95
N PRO A 33 -14.61 -7.80 26.79
CA PRO A 33 -14.81 -8.89 27.75
C PRO A 33 -15.91 -8.66 28.78
N ASP A 34 -16.24 -7.41 29.08
CA ASP A 34 -17.34 -7.01 29.97
C ASP A 34 -18.72 -6.96 29.26
N GLY A 35 -18.74 -7.25 27.96
CA GLY A 35 -19.93 -7.22 27.13
C GLY A 35 -20.23 -5.85 26.50
N GLU A 36 -19.46 -4.81 26.78
CA GLU A 36 -19.63 -3.51 26.13
C GLU A 36 -19.31 -3.61 24.63
N GLU A 37 -20.11 -2.95 23.79
CA GLU A 37 -19.89 -2.88 22.35
C GLU A 37 -19.36 -1.50 21.95
N ILE A 38 -18.17 -1.49 21.34
CA ILE A 38 -17.58 -0.28 20.77
C ILE A 38 -17.70 -0.35 19.26
N CYS A 39 -18.33 0.67 18.69
CA CYS A 39 -18.51 0.81 17.25
C CYS A 39 -17.68 1.98 16.71
N LYS A 40 -16.97 1.75 15.59
CA LYS A 40 -16.28 2.80 14.82
C LYS A 40 -16.50 2.56 13.33
N SER A 41 -16.65 3.64 12.57
CA SER A 41 -16.89 3.56 11.13
C SER A 41 -15.88 4.37 10.33
N ASP A 42 -15.58 3.96 9.10
CA ASP A 42 -14.86 4.75 8.10
C ASP A 42 -15.34 4.34 6.69
N ALA A 43 -15.07 5.20 5.71
CA ALA A 43 -15.46 4.98 4.33
C ALA A 43 -14.24 4.56 3.50
N GLY A 44 -14.42 3.59 2.61
CA GLY A 44 -13.45 3.15 1.62
C GLY A 44 -13.85 3.60 0.21
N GLY A 45 -12.84 3.89 -0.60
CA GLY A 45 -13.03 4.26 -2.00
C GLY A 45 -12.85 3.07 -2.94
N HIS A 46 -13.52 3.12 -4.09
CA HIS A 46 -13.28 2.21 -5.19
C HIS A 46 -11.89 2.47 -5.81
N ALA A 47 -11.23 1.42 -6.29
CA ALA A 47 -9.87 1.49 -6.81
C ALA A 47 -9.81 1.89 -8.30
N GLY A 48 -10.95 2.03 -8.97
CA GLY A 48 -11.07 2.26 -10.41
C GLY A 48 -10.64 1.03 -11.21
N MET A 49 -10.98 -0.17 -10.76
CA MET A 49 -10.72 -1.41 -11.51
C MET A 49 -11.62 -1.51 -12.73
N SER A 50 -11.14 -2.15 -13.80
CA SER A 50 -11.90 -2.35 -15.04
C SER A 50 -13.04 -3.37 -14.90
N ASP A 51 -12.88 -4.33 -13.99
CA ASP A 51 -13.96 -5.23 -13.58
C ASP A 51 -14.75 -4.58 -12.45
N GLU A 52 -16.05 -4.32 -12.70
CA GLU A 52 -16.93 -3.66 -11.73
C GLU A 52 -17.03 -4.43 -10.41
N GLY A 53 -17.02 -5.76 -10.47
CA GLY A 53 -17.09 -6.61 -9.28
C GLY A 53 -15.85 -6.48 -8.41
N ASP A 54 -14.67 -6.45 -9.02
CA ASP A 54 -13.41 -6.22 -8.31
C ASP A 54 -13.27 -4.77 -7.83
N ASP A 55 -13.83 -3.80 -8.56
CA ASP A 55 -13.88 -2.42 -8.13
C ASP A 55 -14.75 -2.25 -6.89
N GLU A 56 -15.95 -2.82 -6.88
CA GLU A 56 -16.84 -2.82 -5.72
C GLU A 56 -16.17 -3.48 -4.50
N LYS A 57 -15.61 -4.70 -4.67
CA LYS A 57 -14.88 -5.42 -3.61
C LYS A 57 -13.72 -4.59 -3.04
N SER A 58 -13.07 -3.77 -3.86
CA SER A 58 -11.98 -2.91 -3.41
C SER A 58 -12.47 -1.86 -2.41
N GLY A 59 -13.67 -1.29 -2.63
CA GLY A 59 -14.31 -0.34 -1.72
C GLY A 59 -14.66 -0.95 -0.37
N PHE A 60 -15.26 -2.15 -0.36
CA PHE A 60 -15.55 -2.89 0.87
C PHE A 60 -14.28 -3.19 1.68
N SER A 61 -13.26 -3.71 1.00
CA SER A 61 -11.98 -4.06 1.63
C SER A 61 -11.25 -2.84 2.20
N ASP A 62 -11.27 -1.72 1.46
CA ASP A 62 -10.69 -0.46 1.93
C ASP A 62 -11.43 0.09 3.15
N ALA A 63 -12.77 0.12 3.11
CA ALA A 63 -13.61 0.60 4.20
C ALA A 63 -13.36 -0.19 5.50
N PHE A 64 -13.32 -1.52 5.41
CA PHE A 64 -13.01 -2.39 6.55
C PHE A 64 -11.64 -2.11 7.15
N LYS A 65 -10.59 -2.05 6.31
CA LYS A 65 -9.23 -1.76 6.78
C LYS A 65 -9.14 -0.40 7.47
N ARG A 66 -9.81 0.62 6.92
CA ARG A 66 -9.82 1.98 7.48
C ARG A 66 -10.59 2.07 8.79
N ALA A 67 -11.73 1.38 8.92
CA ALA A 67 -12.45 1.26 10.19
C ALA A 67 -11.57 0.57 11.27
N ALA A 68 -10.85 -0.49 10.90
CA ALA A 68 -9.94 -1.21 11.80
C ALA A 68 -8.76 -0.34 12.29
N VAL A 69 -8.26 0.60 11.49
CA VAL A 69 -7.21 1.57 11.88
C VAL A 69 -7.65 2.41 13.08
N LYS A 70 -8.95 2.73 13.20
CA LYS A 70 -9.49 3.48 14.34
C LYS A 70 -9.42 2.69 15.66
N PHE A 71 -9.38 1.36 15.59
CA PHE A 71 -9.10 0.46 16.73
C PHE A 71 -7.60 0.21 16.95
N GLY A 72 -6.72 0.81 16.16
CA GLY A 72 -5.27 0.66 16.27
C GLY A 72 -4.66 -0.43 15.38
N ILE A 73 -5.45 -1.09 14.55
CA ILE A 73 -4.99 -2.16 13.67
C ILE A 73 -4.42 -1.54 12.38
N GLY A 74 -3.15 -1.80 12.07
CA GLY A 74 -2.54 -1.29 10.84
C GLY A 74 -2.11 0.18 10.87
N ARG A 75 -2.15 0.87 12.04
CA ARG A 75 -1.68 2.27 12.18
C ARG A 75 -0.22 2.50 11.75
N HIS A 76 0.63 1.48 11.88
CA HIS A 76 2.01 1.54 11.43
C HIS A 76 2.13 1.80 9.91
N LEU A 77 1.12 1.46 9.12
CA LEU A 77 1.07 1.75 7.68
C LEU A 77 0.92 3.25 7.38
N TYR A 78 0.48 4.06 8.36
CA TYR A 78 0.27 5.50 8.24
C TYR A 78 1.39 6.33 8.88
N GLY A 79 2.49 5.69 9.32
CA GLY A 79 3.58 6.37 10.02
C GLY A 79 3.23 6.83 11.44
N GLU A 80 2.04 6.49 11.96
CA GLU A 80 1.59 6.85 13.32
C GLU A 80 2.12 5.89 14.40
N GLY A 81 2.86 4.85 14.00
CA GLY A 81 3.38 3.83 14.92
C GLY A 81 2.27 3.05 15.63
N ILE A 82 2.64 2.37 16.72
CA ILE A 82 1.69 1.73 17.63
C ILE A 82 1.48 2.72 18.79
N PRO A 83 0.25 3.20 19.05
CA PRO A 83 -0.01 4.03 20.21
C PRO A 83 0.45 3.30 21.48
N ARG A 84 1.21 4.00 22.34
CA ARG A 84 1.53 3.48 23.68
C ARG A 84 0.25 3.54 24.52
N PHE A 85 -0.56 2.49 24.45
CA PHE A 85 -1.61 2.29 25.42
C PHE A 85 -0.95 1.93 26.75
N THR A 86 -1.02 2.83 27.72
CA THR A 86 -0.67 2.52 29.11
C THR A 86 -1.77 1.63 29.67
N PHE A 87 -1.69 0.34 29.39
CA PHE A 87 -2.33 -0.62 30.27
C PHE A 87 -1.51 -0.61 31.57
N PRO A 88 -2.08 -0.31 32.75
CA PRO A 88 -1.45 -0.80 33.97
C PRO A 88 -1.33 -2.30 33.78
N ALA A 89 -0.11 -2.80 33.64
CA ALA A 89 0.11 -4.22 33.41
C ALA A 89 -0.57 -4.99 34.54
N PRO A 90 -1.44 -5.98 34.26
CA PRO A 90 -1.86 -6.89 35.30
C PRO A 90 -0.59 -7.51 35.88
N ASN A 91 -0.42 -7.41 37.20
CA ASN A 91 0.75 -7.88 37.95
C ASN A 91 1.27 -9.20 37.37
N ARG A 92 2.29 -9.13 36.51
CA ARG A 92 3.02 -10.34 36.15
C ARG A 92 3.82 -10.71 37.39
N PRO A 93 3.65 -11.92 37.94
CA PRO A 93 4.57 -12.38 38.97
C PRO A 93 5.98 -12.33 38.36
N ASP A 94 6.85 -11.60 39.05
CA ASP A 94 8.26 -11.51 38.72
C ASP A 94 8.86 -12.92 38.68
N LEU A 95 9.31 -13.34 37.50
CA LEU A 95 10.00 -14.62 37.32
C LEU A 95 11.47 -14.58 37.80
N SER A 96 11.89 -13.55 38.54
CA SER A 96 13.18 -13.51 39.22
C SER A 96 13.19 -14.30 40.55
N THR A 97 12.80 -15.57 40.51
CA THR A 97 13.13 -16.49 41.60
C THR A 97 14.62 -16.88 41.53
N LYS A 98 15.41 -16.09 42.25
CA LYS A 98 16.65 -16.44 42.97
C LYS A 98 17.24 -17.82 42.64
N SER A 99 18.30 -17.84 41.82
CA SER A 99 19.29 -18.92 41.83
C SER A 99 20.11 -18.83 43.12
N ASN A 100 19.70 -19.55 44.15
CA ASN A 100 20.50 -19.78 45.35
C ASN A 100 21.31 -21.07 45.13
N GLY A 101 22.60 -20.95 44.85
CA GLY A 101 23.51 -22.07 44.63
C GLY A 101 24.88 -21.76 45.25
N ASN A 102 24.99 -22.02 46.56
CA ASN A 102 26.24 -21.97 47.31
C ASN A 102 27.06 -23.24 47.00
N GLY A 103 28.27 -23.10 46.46
CA GLY A 103 29.19 -24.20 46.20
C GLY A 103 30.64 -23.73 46.23
N HIS A 104 31.31 -23.95 47.36
CA HIS A 104 32.75 -23.72 47.54
C HIS A 104 33.57 -24.83 46.85
N GLY A 105 34.66 -24.46 46.19
CA GLY A 105 35.68 -25.38 45.67
C GLY A 105 36.93 -24.61 45.23
N ASN A 106 37.97 -24.68 46.06
CA ASN A 106 39.25 -23.97 45.97
C ASN A 106 40.18 -24.59 44.90
N GLY A 107 40.97 -23.79 44.18
CA GLY A 107 41.94 -24.28 43.19
C GLY A 107 42.78 -23.20 42.52
N ASN A 108 44.00 -23.06 43.02
CA ASN A 108 45.05 -22.08 42.71
C ASN A 108 45.58 -22.16 41.25
N GLY A 109 45.92 -21.02 40.63
CA GLY A 109 46.51 -20.99 39.28
C GLY A 109 46.89 -19.59 38.78
N ASN A 110 48.17 -19.27 38.93
CA ASN A 110 48.87 -18.00 38.72
C ASN A 110 48.87 -17.54 37.23
N GLY A 111 48.82 -16.22 36.96
CA GLY A 111 48.94 -15.73 35.57
C GLY A 111 48.73 -14.23 35.30
N THR A 112 49.65 -13.40 35.80
CA THR A 112 50.17 -12.12 35.24
C THR A 112 49.23 -11.05 34.64
N ALA A 113 49.41 -9.85 35.18
CA ALA A 113 48.80 -8.57 34.84
C ALA A 113 48.99 -8.09 33.39
N LYS A 114 48.00 -7.33 32.89
CA LYS A 114 48.26 -6.07 32.18
C LYS A 114 47.07 -5.11 32.27
N VAL A 115 47.27 -4.02 33.01
CA VAL A 115 46.45 -2.80 33.01
C VAL A 115 46.99 -1.85 31.92
N LYS A 116 46.08 -1.21 31.18
CA LYS A 116 46.14 0.10 30.49
C LYS A 116 44.77 0.21 29.75
N GLY A 117 43.93 1.23 29.83
CA GLY A 117 44.03 2.62 30.27
C GLY A 117 43.28 3.48 29.22
N ALA A 118 42.48 4.46 29.69
CA ALA A 118 41.75 5.53 28.96
C ALA A 118 40.51 5.09 28.14
N ALA A 119 39.27 5.52 28.40
CA ALA A 119 38.64 6.84 28.62
C ALA A 119 38.28 7.62 27.32
N GLU A 120 37.08 8.23 27.37
CA GLU A 120 36.47 9.26 26.49
C GLU A 120 35.62 8.73 25.30
N SER A 121 34.28 8.74 25.35
CA SER A 121 33.31 9.86 25.35
C SER A 121 33.25 10.66 24.06
N ASN A 122 32.16 10.50 23.30
CA ASN A 122 31.42 11.63 22.75
C ASN A 122 30.04 11.22 22.25
N GLY A 123 29.02 11.74 22.94
CA GLY A 123 27.68 11.86 22.38
C GLY A 123 27.62 13.05 21.43
N SER A 124 26.68 13.01 20.49
CA SER A 124 26.14 14.23 19.91
C SER A 124 24.64 14.06 19.70
N ALA A 125 23.90 14.73 20.57
CA ALA A 125 22.50 15.02 20.40
C ALA A 125 22.32 16.00 19.25
N ARG A 126 21.27 15.86 18.44
CA ARG A 126 20.74 17.01 17.70
C ARG A 126 19.23 17.07 17.82
N ALA A 127 18.83 18.14 18.52
CA ALA A 127 17.49 18.48 18.91
C ALA A 127 16.62 18.97 17.73
N SER A 128 15.34 18.69 17.93
CA SER A 128 14.14 19.39 17.44
C SER A 128 14.31 20.86 17.05
N ARG A 129 13.75 21.23 15.89
CA ARG A 129 13.22 22.57 15.64
C ARG A 129 11.85 22.46 14.98
N GLY A 130 10.86 23.04 15.65
CA GLY A 130 9.44 22.96 15.30
C GLY A 130 9.00 23.93 14.19
N ARG A 131 7.71 23.77 13.88
CA ARG A 131 6.87 24.59 12.99
C ARG A 131 6.85 26.07 13.43
N PRO A 132 6.33 26.94 12.55
CA PRO A 132 5.01 27.47 12.89
C PRO A 132 4.01 27.43 11.74
N ALA A 133 2.73 27.38 12.12
CA ALA A 133 1.57 27.62 11.27
C ALA A 133 1.25 29.13 11.24
N ARG A 134 0.64 29.64 10.15
CA ARG A 134 -0.33 30.76 10.26
C ARG A 134 -1.22 30.97 9.02
N ALA A 135 -2.52 30.84 9.30
CA ALA A 135 -3.70 31.65 8.93
C ALA A 135 -4.13 31.94 7.47
N GLU A 136 -5.44 31.72 7.31
CA GLU A 136 -6.42 32.23 6.33
C GLU A 136 -6.42 33.76 6.15
N ARG A 137 -6.83 34.22 4.97
CA ARG A 137 -7.71 35.38 4.74
C ARG A 137 -8.50 35.23 3.41
N GLU A 138 -9.76 35.65 3.45
CA GLU A 138 -10.76 35.72 2.37
C GLU A 138 -10.58 36.93 1.41
N ALA A 139 -11.20 36.81 0.22
CA ALA A 139 -11.84 37.79 -0.72
C ALA A 139 -11.20 39.19 -0.95
N VAL A 140 -11.20 39.83 -2.13
CA VAL A 140 -12.28 40.12 -3.10
C VAL A 140 -11.66 40.68 -4.42
N GLY A 141 -12.32 40.54 -5.58
CA GLY A 141 -12.47 41.65 -6.55
C GLY A 141 -11.80 41.59 -7.94
N ALA A 142 -12.59 41.15 -8.94
CA ALA A 142 -12.89 41.78 -10.25
C ALA A 142 -11.81 42.30 -11.25
N GLY A 143 -11.98 41.91 -12.52
CA GLY A 143 -11.57 42.65 -13.74
C GLY A 143 -10.65 41.83 -14.69
N SER A 144 -11.16 41.12 -15.70
CA SER A 144 -11.60 41.56 -17.04
C SER A 144 -10.50 41.67 -18.12
N ASN A 145 -10.64 40.78 -19.12
CA ASN A 145 -10.32 40.88 -20.56
C ASN A 145 -8.90 40.67 -21.11
N GLY A 146 -8.82 39.74 -22.08
CA GLY A 146 -7.69 39.55 -23.00
C GLY A 146 -7.82 38.28 -23.86
N SER A 147 -8.63 38.36 -24.91
CA SER A 147 -8.93 37.36 -25.94
C SER A 147 -7.79 37.06 -26.94
N ALA A 148 -7.67 35.80 -27.40
CA ALA A 148 -7.33 35.30 -28.76
C ALA A 148 -6.76 33.87 -28.64
N GLN A 149 -6.96 32.88 -29.51
CA GLN A 149 -7.74 32.69 -30.73
C GLN A 149 -7.84 31.16 -30.97
N LYS A 150 -8.90 30.78 -31.66
CA LYS A 150 -9.32 29.44 -32.09
C LYS A 150 -8.47 28.98 -33.30
N ALA A 151 -8.00 27.74 -33.32
CA ALA A 151 -7.57 27.06 -34.54
C ALA A 151 -8.25 25.69 -34.62
N VAL A 152 -9.06 25.53 -35.67
CA VAL A 152 -9.76 24.30 -36.06
C VAL A 152 -8.95 23.69 -37.21
N ALA A 153 -8.68 22.40 -37.15
CA ALA A 153 -8.31 21.59 -38.31
C ALA A 153 -8.95 20.20 -38.18
N GLU A 154 -9.58 19.79 -39.29
CA GLU A 154 -10.49 18.67 -39.52
C GLU A 154 -9.76 17.31 -39.72
N PRO A 155 -10.50 16.18 -39.86
CA PRO A 155 -10.07 14.88 -39.37
C PRO A 155 -9.21 14.12 -40.40
N ALA A 156 -8.06 13.62 -39.95
CA ALA A 156 -7.26 12.69 -40.71
C ALA A 156 -7.79 11.27 -40.50
N THR A 157 -8.07 10.61 -41.61
CA THR A 157 -8.61 9.26 -41.81
C THR A 157 -7.93 8.20 -40.94
N ALA A 158 -8.76 7.46 -40.19
CA ALA A 158 -8.35 6.31 -39.39
C ALA A 158 -7.81 5.18 -40.28
N ASN A 159 -6.56 4.80 -40.00
CA ASN A 159 -5.93 3.56 -40.48
C ASN A 159 -5.74 2.69 -39.22
N PRO A 160 -6.39 1.52 -39.09
CA PRO A 160 -6.50 0.83 -37.79
C PRO A 160 -5.25 0.02 -37.37
N SER A 161 -4.06 0.28 -37.92
CA SER A 161 -2.89 -0.60 -37.77
C SER A 161 -1.64 0.10 -37.23
N ALA A 162 -1.78 1.00 -36.26
CA ALA A 162 -0.63 1.49 -35.49
C ALA A 162 -1.05 1.81 -34.06
N ALA A 163 -0.71 0.94 -33.12
CA ALA A 163 -0.83 1.22 -31.70
C ALA A 163 -0.12 2.55 -31.38
N PRO A 164 -0.72 3.48 -30.60
CA PRO A 164 -0.24 4.86 -30.45
C PRO A 164 1.18 5.02 -29.87
N LEU A 165 1.77 3.94 -29.37
CA LEU A 165 3.05 3.91 -28.65
C LEU A 165 3.95 2.74 -29.10
N ALA A 166 3.82 2.25 -30.33
CA ALA A 166 4.67 1.16 -30.83
C ALA A 166 6.16 1.54 -30.77
N PHE A 167 6.95 0.76 -30.03
CA PHE A 167 8.39 0.95 -29.90
C PHE A 167 9.11 0.27 -31.07
N GLY A 168 10.12 0.94 -31.65
CA GLY A 168 10.96 0.36 -32.71
C GLY A 168 11.71 -0.89 -32.23
N ASP A 169 12.45 -0.77 -31.13
CA ASP A 169 13.25 -1.86 -30.54
C ASP A 169 12.58 -2.51 -29.30
N GLY A 170 11.30 -2.20 -29.05
CA GLY A 170 10.60 -2.59 -27.81
C GLY A 170 10.74 -1.58 -26.66
N PRO A 171 10.00 -1.78 -25.55
CA PRO A 171 10.04 -0.89 -24.40
C PRO A 171 11.41 -0.97 -23.71
N ARG A 172 11.98 0.18 -23.34
CA ARG A 172 13.27 0.24 -22.63
C ARG A 172 13.11 0.08 -21.12
N SER A 173 11.88 0.15 -20.63
CA SER A 173 11.55 -0.08 -19.22
C SER A 173 10.16 -0.68 -19.06
N SER A 174 9.97 -1.35 -17.93
CA SER A 174 8.67 -1.81 -17.41
C SER A 174 7.63 -0.71 -17.35
N ARG A 175 8.04 0.54 -17.09
CA ARG A 175 7.15 1.70 -17.09
C ARG A 175 6.64 2.05 -18.49
N GLU A 176 7.55 2.13 -19.47
CA GLU A 176 7.18 2.38 -20.87
C GLU A 176 6.22 1.29 -21.38
N PHE A 177 6.51 0.02 -21.04
CA PHE A 177 5.63 -1.09 -21.39
C PHE A 177 4.24 -0.98 -20.75
N TYR A 178 4.16 -0.62 -19.48
CA TYR A 178 2.88 -0.43 -18.80
C TYR A 178 2.06 0.71 -19.44
N ASP A 179 2.69 1.82 -19.78
CA ASP A 179 2.02 2.95 -20.45
C ASP A 179 1.57 2.55 -21.88
N TYR A 180 2.32 1.71 -22.58
CA TYR A 180 1.92 1.10 -23.86
C TYR A 180 0.69 0.19 -23.74
N VAL A 181 0.69 -0.73 -22.77
CA VAL A 181 -0.46 -1.60 -22.49
C VAL A 181 -1.70 -0.78 -22.13
N LYS A 182 -1.53 0.28 -21.35
CA LYS A 182 -2.61 1.21 -20.99
C LYS A 182 -3.13 1.99 -22.20
N ALA A 183 -2.29 2.35 -23.16
CA ALA A 183 -2.72 3.03 -24.37
C ALA A 183 -3.43 2.11 -25.37
N LEU A 184 -3.05 0.82 -25.41
CA LEU A 184 -3.72 -0.21 -26.21
C LEU A 184 -5.11 -0.58 -25.67
N ASP A 185 -5.26 -0.57 -24.35
CA ASP A 185 -6.46 -1.03 -23.67
C ASP A 185 -6.82 -0.09 -22.50
N PRO A 186 -7.22 1.16 -22.80
CA PRO A 186 -7.44 2.19 -21.78
C PRO A 186 -8.58 1.86 -20.81
N GLU A 187 -9.57 1.06 -21.24
CA GLU A 187 -10.71 0.64 -20.43
C GLU A 187 -10.74 -0.86 -20.13
N GLY A 188 -9.78 -1.65 -20.60
CA GLY A 188 -9.81 -3.12 -20.47
C GLY A 188 -10.77 -3.81 -21.45
N ALA A 189 -11.48 -3.04 -22.29
CA ALA A 189 -12.51 -3.53 -23.19
C ALA A 189 -11.99 -4.47 -24.28
N ASN A 190 -10.69 -4.38 -24.63
CA ASN A 190 -10.10 -5.16 -25.70
C ASN A 190 -9.42 -6.45 -25.18
N GLY A 191 -9.47 -6.72 -23.86
CA GLY A 191 -8.97 -7.95 -23.24
C GLY A 191 -7.44 -8.15 -23.33
N THR A 192 -6.70 -7.14 -23.82
CA THR A 192 -5.25 -7.24 -24.03
C THR A 192 -4.53 -7.39 -22.69
N ARG A 193 -5.01 -6.70 -21.65
CA ARG A 193 -4.48 -6.79 -20.30
C ARG A 193 -4.69 -8.18 -19.69
N ASP A 194 -5.89 -8.75 -19.84
CA ASP A 194 -6.22 -10.06 -19.28
C ASP A 194 -5.46 -11.19 -19.96
N PHE A 195 -5.36 -11.12 -21.28
CA PHE A 195 -4.49 -11.99 -22.06
C PHE A 195 -3.05 -11.95 -21.55
N LEU A 196 -2.51 -10.75 -21.29
CA LEU A 196 -1.14 -10.58 -20.83
C LEU A 196 -0.91 -11.14 -19.42
N VAL A 197 -1.84 -10.88 -18.50
CA VAL A 197 -1.77 -11.37 -17.12
C VAL A 197 -1.87 -12.89 -17.09
N LYS A 198 -2.76 -13.48 -17.89
CA LYS A 198 -2.88 -14.92 -18.05
C LYS A 198 -1.58 -15.54 -18.57
N TRP A 199 -1.04 -15.00 -19.67
CA TRP A 199 0.21 -15.46 -20.24
C TRP A 199 1.39 -15.30 -19.27
N GLY A 200 1.50 -14.14 -18.61
CA GLY A 200 2.56 -13.89 -17.62
C GLY A 200 2.51 -14.87 -16.44
N LYS A 201 1.30 -15.24 -15.98
CA LYS A 201 1.13 -16.25 -14.93
C LYS A 201 1.64 -17.63 -15.35
N GLU A 202 1.47 -18.02 -16.61
CA GLU A 202 2.04 -19.27 -17.16
C GLU A 202 3.58 -19.25 -17.17
N GLN A 203 4.18 -18.06 -17.31
CA GLN A 203 5.63 -17.85 -17.22
C GLN A 203 6.15 -17.66 -15.79
N GLY A 204 5.27 -17.67 -14.78
CA GLY A 204 5.62 -17.41 -13.37
C GLY A 204 5.90 -15.94 -13.06
N TYR A 205 5.37 -15.01 -13.86
CA TYR A 205 5.55 -13.56 -13.64
C TYR A 205 4.61 -13.03 -12.56
N PRO A 206 4.88 -11.84 -11.99
CA PRO A 206 3.98 -11.18 -11.06
C PRO A 206 2.57 -11.00 -11.64
N GLY A 207 1.55 -11.08 -10.78
CA GLY A 207 0.14 -11.01 -11.20
C GLY A 207 -0.29 -9.64 -11.74
N LEU A 208 0.52 -8.61 -11.53
CA LEU A 208 0.26 -7.25 -12.00
C LEU A 208 1.37 -6.83 -12.98
N VAL A 209 0.98 -6.40 -14.19
CA VAL A 209 1.93 -5.97 -15.25
C VAL A 209 2.87 -4.85 -14.78
N LYS A 210 2.40 -3.96 -13.88
CA LYS A 210 3.22 -2.89 -13.28
C LYS A 210 4.35 -3.38 -12.36
N GLU A 211 4.30 -4.65 -11.94
CA GLU A 211 5.30 -5.28 -11.07
C GLU A 211 6.33 -6.09 -11.87
N TRP A 212 6.18 -6.13 -13.20
CA TRP A 212 7.10 -6.85 -14.07
C TRP A 212 8.45 -6.14 -14.13
N SER A 213 9.52 -6.91 -14.10
CA SER A 213 10.87 -6.43 -14.43
C SER A 213 10.96 -6.00 -15.89
N ASP A 214 12.01 -5.25 -16.22
CA ASP A 214 12.22 -4.74 -17.58
C ASP A 214 12.36 -5.89 -18.61
N ASP A 215 12.97 -7.02 -18.23
CA ASP A 215 13.06 -8.20 -19.08
C ASP A 215 11.70 -8.85 -19.33
N GLN A 216 10.86 -8.94 -18.29
CA GLN A 216 9.50 -9.47 -18.40
C GLN A 216 8.61 -8.56 -19.25
N ALA A 217 8.79 -7.24 -19.11
CA ALA A 217 8.10 -6.24 -19.91
C ALA A 217 8.44 -6.34 -21.40
N ARG A 218 9.72 -6.56 -21.72
CA ARG A 218 10.15 -6.79 -23.11
C ARG A 218 9.58 -8.08 -23.70
N ALA A 219 9.57 -9.16 -22.92
CA ALA A 219 8.93 -10.42 -23.35
C ALA A 219 7.41 -10.26 -23.54
N GLY A 220 6.75 -9.49 -22.67
CA GLY A 220 5.33 -9.15 -22.81
C GLY A 220 5.04 -8.36 -24.07
N TYR A 221 5.90 -7.40 -24.43
CA TYR A 221 5.75 -6.61 -25.65
C TYR A 221 5.79 -7.46 -26.91
N GLU A 222 6.78 -8.35 -27.03
CA GLU A 222 6.86 -9.30 -28.17
C GLU A 222 5.61 -10.18 -28.26
N ARG A 223 5.07 -10.59 -27.11
CA ARG A 223 3.86 -11.42 -27.09
C ARG A 223 2.62 -10.69 -27.59
N ILE A 224 2.44 -9.42 -27.19
CA ILE A 224 1.34 -8.56 -27.68
C ILE A 224 1.49 -8.34 -29.17
N LYS A 225 2.70 -7.99 -29.63
CA LYS A 225 2.97 -7.73 -31.04
C LYS A 225 2.61 -8.94 -31.90
N ALA A 226 3.07 -10.12 -31.53
CA ALA A 226 2.72 -11.37 -32.22
C ALA A 226 1.22 -11.68 -32.18
N HIS A 227 0.52 -11.32 -31.10
CA HIS A 227 -0.92 -11.51 -30.99
C HIS A 227 -1.70 -10.57 -31.93
N LEU A 228 -1.32 -9.29 -31.98
CA LEU A 228 -1.93 -8.29 -32.86
C LEU A 228 -1.65 -8.57 -34.34
N GLU A 229 -0.42 -9.00 -34.67
CA GLU A 229 -0.06 -9.41 -36.04
C GLU A 229 -0.86 -10.64 -36.50
N ALA A 230 -1.08 -11.62 -35.62
CA ALA A 230 -1.91 -12.78 -35.92
C ALA A 230 -3.39 -12.40 -36.12
N SER A 231 -3.92 -11.50 -35.29
CA SER A 231 -5.30 -11.00 -35.42
C SER A 231 -5.55 -10.09 -36.61
N ALA A 232 -4.49 -9.52 -37.21
CA ALA A 232 -4.58 -8.72 -38.44
C ALA A 232 -4.46 -9.54 -39.73
N ALA A 233 -4.11 -10.84 -39.62
CA ALA A 233 -3.94 -11.76 -40.75
C ALA A 233 -5.16 -12.65 -41.00
N GLU A 234 -6.14 -12.67 -40.09
CA GLU A 234 -7.49 -13.25 -40.27
C GLU A 234 -8.48 -12.23 -40.83
#